data_AF-A0A0A1V9C5-F1
#
_entry.id   AF-A0A0A1V9C5-F1
#
_cell.length_a   1.000
_cell.length_b   1.000
_cell.length_c   1.000
_cell.angle_alpha   90.00
_cell.angle_beta   90.00
_cell.angle_gamma   90.00
#
_symmetry.space_group_name_H-M   'P 1'
#
loop_
_entity.id
_entity.type
_entity.pdbx_description
1 polymer ?
#
loop_
_entity_poly.entity_id
_entity_poly.type
_entity_poly.pdbx_seq_one_letter_code
_entity_poly.pdbx_strand_id
1 'polypeptide(L)'
;MTFKHDKKPNTMGNAAINRLEALRNRRDACLKAKNPNSAEIKEVIKIIRNLEKKASKNAELKRSTKEAIRLATKGANTASKAEAKEAKKAKKAYKAKAAK
;
A
#
# COMPACT_ATOMS: atom_id res chain seq x y z
N MET A 1 19.02 18.20 -3.95
CA MET A 1 18.11 17.57 -4.93
C MET A 1 16.83 17.14 -4.23
N THR A 2 15.72 17.82 -4.49
CA THR A 2 14.43 17.53 -3.85
C THR A 2 13.71 16.43 -4.63
N PHE A 3 13.62 15.23 -4.05
CA PHE A 3 12.80 14.16 -4.60
C PHE A 3 11.32 14.54 -4.48
N LYS A 4 10.74 14.97 -5.61
CA LYS A 4 9.30 15.15 -5.74
C LYS A 4 8.67 13.76 -5.76
N HIS A 5 8.05 13.36 -4.65
CA HIS A 5 7.22 12.16 -4.64
C HIS A 5 5.88 12.51 -5.29
N ASP A 6 5.81 12.37 -6.60
CA ASP A 6 4.53 12.30 -7.31
C ASP A 6 3.78 11.07 -6.79
N LYS A 7 2.89 11.30 -5.82
CA LYS A 7 1.93 10.30 -5.35
C LYS A 7 1.01 9.97 -6.52
N LYS A 8 1.40 8.99 -7.32
CA LYS A 8 0.54 8.38 -8.32
C LYS A 8 -0.71 7.86 -7.60
N PRO A 9 -1.92 8.33 -7.90
CA PRO A 9 -3.11 7.82 -7.25
C PRO A 9 -3.30 6.38 -7.73
N ASN A 10 -2.95 5.40 -6.90
CA ASN A 10 -3.31 4.00 -7.14
C ASN A 10 -4.74 3.71 -6.66
N THR A 11 -5.63 4.66 -6.93
CA THR A 11 -7.06 4.44 -6.93
C THR A 11 -7.29 3.30 -7.92
N MET A 12 -7.97 2.22 -7.50
CA MET A 12 -8.72 1.43 -8.47
C MET A 12 -9.61 2.46 -9.16
N GLY A 13 -9.22 2.94 -10.34
CA GLY A 13 -9.83 4.12 -10.95
C GLY A 13 -11.34 3.96 -10.95
N ASN A 14 -12.09 5.06 -10.76
CA ASN A 14 -13.55 5.04 -10.57
C ASN A 14 -14.29 4.06 -11.52
N ALA A 15 -13.76 3.85 -12.74
CA ALA A 15 -14.19 2.82 -13.68
C ALA A 15 -14.25 1.37 -13.12
N ALA A 16 -13.29 0.92 -12.32
CA ALA A 16 -13.26 -0.43 -11.75
C ALA A 16 -14.31 -0.61 -10.63
N ILE A 17 -14.55 0.44 -9.83
CA ILE A 17 -15.59 0.46 -8.81
C ILE A 17 -16.97 0.46 -9.46
N ASN A 18 -17.19 1.33 -10.46
CA ASN A 18 -18.44 1.40 -11.23
C ASN A 18 -18.74 0.08 -11.94
N ARG A 19 -17.72 -0.62 -12.47
CA ARG A 19 -17.88 -1.95 -13.07
C ARG A 19 -18.30 -3.01 -12.05
N LEU A 20 -17.77 -2.97 -10.83
CA LEU A 20 -18.14 -3.92 -9.78
C LEU A 20 -19.59 -3.72 -9.32
N GLU A 21 -20.01 -2.46 -9.18
CA GLU A 21 -21.39 -2.11 -8.85
C GLU A 21 -22.37 -2.52 -9.96
N ALA A 22 -22.02 -2.29 -11.23
CA ALA A 22 -22.81 -2.76 -12.37
C ALA A 22 -22.97 -4.29 -12.39
N LEU A 23 -21.92 -5.04 -12.05
CA LEU A 23 -21.99 -6.50 -11.95
C LEU A 23 -22.89 -6.98 -10.80
N ARG A 24 -22.87 -6.29 -9.65
CA ARG A 24 -23.76 -6.60 -8.52
C ARG A 24 -25.22 -6.33 -8.88
N ASN A 25 -25.49 -5.19 -9.52
CA ASN A 25 -26.83 -4.86 -10.01
C ASN A 25 -27.32 -5.88 -11.05
N ARG A 26 -26.46 -6.33 -11.96
CA ARG A 26 -26.79 -7.38 -12.93
C ARG A 26 -27.10 -8.71 -12.25
N ARG A 27 -26.29 -9.14 -11.28
CA ARG A 27 -26.56 -10.34 -10.48
C ARG A 27 -27.94 -10.26 -9.81
N ASP A 28 -28.23 -9.14 -9.17
CA ASP A 28 -29.49 -8.96 -8.44
C ASP A 28 -30.69 -8.90 -9.39
N ALA A 29 -30.54 -8.32 -10.58
CA ALA A 29 -31.55 -8.37 -11.63
C ALA A 29 -31.78 -9.80 -12.14
N CYS A 30 -30.71 -10.57 -12.40
CA CYS A 30 -30.82 -11.98 -12.81
C CYS A 30 -31.49 -12.84 -11.73
N LEU A 31 -31.24 -12.56 -10.45
CA LEU A 31 -31.87 -13.27 -9.33
C LEU A 31 -33.37 -12.94 -9.19
N LYS A 32 -33.78 -11.71 -9.51
CA LYS A 32 -35.18 -11.28 -9.48
C LYS A 32 -35.97 -11.65 -10.73
N ALA A 33 -35.29 -12.14 -11.78
CA ALA A 33 -35.94 -12.52 -13.03
C ALA A 33 -36.88 -13.71 -12.82
N LYS A 34 -37.99 -13.74 -13.57
CA LYS A 34 -39.02 -14.80 -13.48
C LYS A 34 -38.46 -16.20 -13.80
N ASN A 35 -37.42 -16.27 -14.64
CA ASN A 35 -36.67 -17.48 -14.98
C ASN A 35 -35.16 -17.17 -14.88
N PRO A 36 -34.54 -17.33 -13.69
CA PRO A 36 -33.14 -16.98 -13.50
C PRO A 36 -32.21 -17.93 -14.23
N ASN A 37 -31.33 -17.40 -15.07
CA ASN A 37 -30.27 -18.19 -15.71
C ASN A 37 -29.15 -18.47 -14.69
N SER A 38 -29.16 -19.67 -14.12
CA SER A 38 -28.18 -20.08 -13.10
C SER A 38 -26.73 -20.06 -13.59
N ALA A 39 -26.48 -20.29 -14.89
CA ALA A 39 -25.15 -20.24 -15.47
C ALA A 39 -24.62 -18.80 -15.52
N GLU A 40 -25.45 -17.86 -15.95
CA GLU A 40 -25.11 -16.43 -15.97
C GLU A 40 -24.85 -15.90 -14.56
N ILE A 41 -25.69 -16.26 -13.59
CA ILE A 41 -25.52 -15.86 -12.19
C ILE A 41 -24.19 -16.39 -11.63
N LYS A 42 -23.84 -17.66 -11.90
CA LYS A 42 -22.57 -18.26 -11.47
C LYS A 42 -21.36 -17.52 -12.06
N GLU A 43 -21.41 -17.19 -13.35
CA GLU A 43 -20.33 -16.46 -14.01
C GLU A 43 -20.16 -15.04 -13.44
N VAL A 44 -21.26 -14.30 -13.25
CA VAL A 44 -21.20 -12.95 -12.65
C VAL A 44 -20.62 -13.00 -11.24
N ILE A 45 -21.03 -13.97 -10.41
CA ILE A 45 -20.48 -14.15 -9.05
C ILE A 45 -18.97 -14.46 -9.09
N LYS A 46 -18.54 -15.29 -10.03
CA LYS A 46 -17.13 -15.65 -10.21
C LYS A 46 -16.27 -14.45 -10.59
N ILE A 47 -16.78 -13.59 -11.47
CA ILE A 47 -16.11 -12.34 -11.88
C ILE A 47 -15.97 -11.40 -10.68
N ILE A 48 -17.06 -11.18 -9.92
CA ILE A 48 -17.05 -10.34 -8.71
C ILE A 48 -15.99 -10.82 -7.72
N ARG A 49 -15.97 -12.11 -7.39
CA ARG A 49 -14.99 -12.71 -6.47
C ARG A 49 -13.55 -12.51 -6.94
N ASN A 50 -13.28 -12.66 -8.24
CA ASN A 50 -11.94 -12.48 -8.78
C ASN A 50 -11.48 -11.01 -8.67
N LEU A 51 -12.38 -10.06 -8.92
CA LEU A 51 -12.10 -8.64 -8.77
C LEU A 51 -11.80 -8.26 -7.32
N GLU A 52 -12.61 -8.75 -6.37
CA GLU A 52 -12.40 -8.54 -4.93
C GLU A 52 -11.07 -9.15 -4.46
N LYS A 53 -10.72 -10.35 -4.94
CA LYS A 53 -9.44 -11.00 -4.62
C LYS A 53 -8.25 -10.21 -5.15
N LYS A 54 -8.32 -9.67 -6.38
CA LYS A 54 -7.28 -8.80 -6.94
C LYS A 54 -7.16 -7.49 -6.17
N ALA A 55 -8.28 -6.89 -5.75
CA ALA A 55 -8.29 -5.70 -4.90
C ALA A 55 -7.63 -5.96 -3.55
N SER A 56 -7.94 -7.09 -2.90
CA SER A 56 -7.37 -7.47 -1.60
C SER A 56 -5.86 -7.68 -1.66
N LYS A 57 -5.36 -8.43 -2.67
CA LYS A 57 -3.91 -8.63 -2.85
C LYS A 57 -3.16 -7.30 -3.04
N ASN A 58 -3.73 -6.39 -3.81
CA ASN A 58 -3.15 -5.06 -4.00
C ASN A 58 -3.17 -4.22 -2.72
N ALA A 59 -4.19 -4.37 -1.86
CA ALA A 59 -4.26 -3.68 -0.58
C ALA A 59 -3.21 -4.23 0.42
N GLU A 60 -3.05 -5.54 0.47
CA GLU A 60 -2.07 -6.23 1.32
C GLU A 60 -0.63 -5.86 0.94
N LEU A 61 -0.31 -5.88 -0.35
CA LEU A 61 1.01 -5.51 -0.85
C LEU A 61 1.35 -4.05 -0.49
N LYS A 62 0.39 -3.12 -0.61
CA LYS A 62 0.57 -1.72 -0.18
C LYS A 62 0.82 -1.58 1.32
N ARG A 63 0.14 -2.37 2.16
CA ARG A 63 0.36 -2.38 3.62
C ARG A 63 1.76 -2.91 3.96
N SER A 64 2.16 -4.01 3.33
CA SER A 64 3.49 -4.59 3.49
C SER A 64 4.59 -3.60 3.09
N THR A 65 4.48 -2.95 1.94
CA THR A 65 5.45 -1.92 1.50
C THR A 65 5.51 -0.73 2.46
N LYS A 66 4.36 -0.29 3.00
CA LYS A 66 4.33 0.83 3.97
C LYS A 66 5.05 0.48 5.27
N GLU A 67 4.85 -0.74 5.78
CA GLU A 67 5.53 -1.22 6.99
C GLU A 67 7.03 -1.42 6.77
N ALA A 68 7.43 -1.96 5.61
CA ALA A 68 8.84 -2.10 5.25
C ALA A 68 9.56 -0.73 5.19
N ILE A 69 8.93 0.28 4.58
CA ILE A 69 9.46 1.65 4.56
C ILE A 69 9.57 2.21 5.99
N ARG A 70 8.52 2.03 6.82
CA ARG A 70 8.52 2.50 8.22
C ARG A 70 9.68 1.92 9.03
N LEU A 71 9.93 0.61 8.89
CA LEU A 71 11.02 -0.08 9.58
C LEU A 71 12.40 0.42 9.11
N ALA A 72 12.59 0.55 7.79
CA ALA A 72 13.83 1.07 7.22
C ALA A 72 14.13 2.50 7.71
N THR A 73 13.12 3.39 7.73
CA THR A 73 13.29 4.76 8.24
C THR A 73 13.60 4.79 9.75
N LYS A 74 12.98 3.92 10.54
CA LYS A 74 13.28 3.81 11.98
C LYS A 74 14.73 3.38 12.22
N GLY A 75 15.20 2.37 11.47
CA GLY A 75 16.59 1.89 11.52
C GLY A 75 17.60 2.98 11.14
N ALA A 76 17.35 3.71 10.05
CA ALA A 76 18.20 4.81 9.62
C ALA A 76 18.30 5.93 10.68
N ASN A 77 17.17 6.29 11.30
CA ASN A 77 17.15 7.29 12.38
C ASN A 77 17.92 6.85 13.62
N THR A 78 17.90 5.56 13.97
CA THR A 78 18.70 5.04 15.09
C THR A 78 20.19 5.02 14.79
N ALA A 79 20.58 4.62 13.56
CA ALA A 79 21.98 4.64 13.13
C ALA A 79 22.55 6.07 13.13
N SER A 80 21.81 7.02 12.55
CA SER A 80 22.23 8.44 12.50
C SER A 80 22.40 9.05 13.91
N LYS A 81 21.54 8.69 14.87
CA LYS A 81 21.70 9.12 16.28
C LYS A 81 22.94 8.52 16.95
N ALA A 82 23.31 7.28 16.62
CA ALA A 82 24.49 6.64 17.18
C ALA A 82 25.77 7.30 16.64
N GLU A 83 25.84 7.51 15.33
CA GLU A 83 26.95 8.18 14.66
C GLU A 83 27.15 9.61 15.19
N ALA A 84 26.07 10.38 15.36
CA ALA A 84 26.14 11.73 15.93
C ALA A 84 26.70 11.76 17.37
N LYS A 85 26.40 10.73 18.17
CA LYS A 85 26.95 10.61 19.53
C LYS A 85 28.44 10.28 19.51
N GLU A 86 28.88 9.38 18.63
CA GLU A 86 30.30 9.05 18.46
C GLU A 86 31.09 10.26 17.94
N ALA A 87 30.59 10.94 16.91
CA ALA A 87 31.23 12.13 16.36
C ALA A 87 31.41 13.24 17.43
N LYS A 88 30.42 13.42 18.32
CA LYS A 88 30.51 14.39 19.43
C LYS A 88 31.59 13.99 20.45
N LYS A 89 31.72 12.69 20.77
CA LYS A 89 32.79 12.18 21.65
C LYS A 89 34.17 12.37 21.02
N ALA A 90 34.33 12.00 19.75
CA ALA A 90 35.58 12.14 19.01
C ALA A 90 36.02 13.62 18.93
N LYS A 91 35.09 14.54 18.62
CA LYS A 91 35.37 15.99 18.57
C LYS A 91 35.82 16.55 19.93
N LYS A 92 35.23 16.07 21.04
CA LYS A 92 35.64 16.47 22.40
C LYS A 92 37.04 15.96 22.74
N ALA A 93 37.36 14.71 22.40
CA ALA A 93 38.68 14.12 22.63
C ALA A 93 39.78 14.83 21.82
N TYR A 94 39.49 15.19 20.56
CA TYR A 94 40.43 15.94 19.72
C TYR A 94 40.73 17.33 20.29
N LYS A 95 39.70 18.09 20.69
CA LYS A 95 39.89 19.39 21.34
C LYS A 95 40.72 19.32 22.64
N ALA A 96 40.54 18.28 23.44
CA ALA A 96 41.29 18.10 24.69
C ALA A 96 42.78 17.80 24.46
N LYS A 97 43.12 17.12 23.35
CA LYS A 97 44.52 16.88 22.98
C LYS A 97 45.21 18.11 22.37
N ALA A 98 44.48 18.97 21.67
CA ALA A 98 45.01 20.18 21.05
C ALA A 98 45.19 21.36 22.02
N ALA A 99 44.76 21.23 23.28
CA ALA A 99 44.91 22.24 24.33
C ALA A 99 46.04 21.93 25.33
N LYS A 100 46.83 20.89 25.05
CA LYS A 100 48.12 20.60 25.69
C LYS A 100 49.24 21.14 24.82
#